data_AF-A0A2U3KKT2-F1
#
_entry.id   AF-A0A2U3KKT2-F1
#
_cell.length_a   1.000
_cell.length_b   1.000
_cell.length_c   1.000
_cell.angle_alpha   90.00
_cell.angle_beta   90.00
_cell.angle_gamma   90.00
#
_symmetry.space_group_name_H-M   'P 1'
#
loop_
_entity.id
_entity.type
_entity.pdbx_description
1 polymer ?
#
loop_
_entity_poly.entity_id
_entity_poly.type
_entity_poly.pdbx_seq_one_letter_code
_entity_poly.pdbx_strand_id
1 'polypeptide(L)' 'MLDALRLTFERRRTHDLPSVLVPPPGEWQIPFQTLAEECGLPTDVAAVFAGVREDLEEVLAR' A
#
# COMPACT_ATOMS: atom_id res chain seq x y z
N MET A 1 -1.74 -8.68 -13.14
CA MET A 1 -1.76 -8.12 -11.78
C MET A 1 -3.10 -7.46 -11.48
N LEU A 2 -3.57 -6.54 -12.31
CA LEU A 2 -4.88 -5.89 -12.14
C LEU A 2 -6.04 -6.90 -11.97
N ASP A 3 -6.11 -7.95 -12.79
CA ASP A 3 -7.14 -8.99 -12.65
C ASP A 3 -7.10 -9.71 -11.30
N ALA A 4 -5.90 -9.98 -10.77
CA ALA A 4 -5.76 -10.64 -9.47
C ALA A 4 -6.23 -9.72 -8.33
N LEU A 5 -5.99 -8.41 -8.43
CA LEU A 5 -6.54 -7.42 -7.51
C LEU A 5 -8.08 -7.39 -7.60
N ARG A 6 -8.64 -7.23 -8.80
CA ARG A 6 -10.09 -7.21 -9.02
C ARG A 6 -10.78 -8.45 -8.43
N LEU A 7 -10.31 -9.64 -8.78
CA LEU A 7 -10.84 -10.90 -8.26
C LEU A 7 -10.73 -11.00 -6.73
N THR A 8 -9.64 -10.51 -6.14
CA THR A 8 -9.44 -10.54 -4.68
C THR A 8 -10.44 -9.64 -3.96
N PHE A 9 -10.61 -8.41 -4.45
CA PHE A 9 -11.52 -7.44 -3.86
C PHE A 9 -12.99 -7.86 -4.05
N GLU A 10 -13.37 -8.33 -5.25
CA GLU A 10 -14.71 -8.88 -5.53
C GLU A 10 -15.06 -10.05 -4.59
N ARG A 11 -14.08 -10.93 -4.32
CA ARG A 11 -14.25 -12.06 -3.40
C ARG A 11 -14.39 -11.63 -1.95
N ARG A 12 -13.58 -10.67 -1.48
CA ARG A 12 -13.58 -10.22 -0.07
C ARG A 12 -14.76 -9.31 0.27
N ARG A 13 -15.22 -8.50 -0.69
CA ARG A 13 -16.44 -7.67 -0.62
C ARG A 13 -16.57 -6.83 0.66
N THR A 14 -15.46 -6.39 1.24
CA THR A 14 -15.44 -5.53 2.42
C THR A 14 -15.45 -4.06 2.03
N HIS A 15 -14.78 -3.74 0.93
CA HIS A 15 -14.72 -2.45 0.25
C HIS A 15 -14.30 -2.67 -1.20
N ASP A 16 -14.53 -1.68 -2.06
CA ASP A 16 -14.13 -1.72 -3.47
C ASP A 16 -12.60 -1.58 -3.62
N LEU A 17 -12.07 -2.00 -4.77
CA LEU A 17 -10.67 -1.75 -5.13
C LEU A 17 -10.45 -0.23 -5.19
N PRO A 18 -9.55 0.34 -4.37
CA PRO A 18 -9.33 1.78 -4.37
C PRO A 18 -8.68 2.25 -5.67
N SER A 19 -9.11 3.41 -6.15
CA SER A 19 -8.45 4.15 -7.24
C SER A 19 -7.30 5.05 -6.75
N VAL A 20 -7.21 5.28 -5.43
CA VAL A 20 -6.19 6.09 -4.78
C VAL A 20 -5.95 5.57 -3.37
N LEU A 21 -4.69 5.64 -2.90
CA LEU A 21 -4.35 5.33 -1.52
C LEU A 21 -4.33 6.59 -0.66
N VAL A 22 -4.88 6.49 0.55
CA VAL A 22 -4.80 7.54 1.57
C VAL A 22 -3.44 7.43 2.27
N PRO A 23 -2.74 8.55 2.55
CA PRO A 23 -1.50 8.53 3.31
C PRO A 23 -1.64 7.82 4.65
N PRO A 24 -0.58 7.13 5.13
CA PRO A 24 -0.61 6.49 6.43
C PRO A 24 -0.80 7.53 7.53
N PRO A 25 -1.59 7.24 8.58
CA PRO A 25 -1.73 8.13 9.71
C PRO A 25 -0.40 8.28 10.46
N GLY A 26 -0.18 9.43 11.10
CA GLY A 26 1.09 9.74 11.78
C GLY A 26 1.47 8.72 12.87
N GLU A 27 0.47 8.11 13.52
CA GLU A 27 0.67 7.07 14.53
C GLU A 27 1.36 5.79 14.00
N TRP A 28 1.42 5.61 12.68
CA TRP A 28 2.12 4.47 12.05
C TRP A 28 3.63 4.67 11.95
N GLN A 29 4.16 5.89 12.12
CA GLN A 29 5.59 6.16 11.94
C GLN A 29 6.46 5.24 12.81
N ILE A 30 6.20 5.20 14.12
CA ILE A 30 7.01 4.40 15.06
C ILE A 30 6.81 2.90 14.84
N PRO A 31 5.57 2.35 14.78
CA PRO A 31 5.39 0.92 14.51
C PRO A 31 5.97 0.45 13.17
N PHE A 32 5.82 1.25 12.12
CA PHE A 32 6.37 0.92 10.80
C PHE A 32 7.90 0.90 10.83
N GLN A 33 8.51 1.93 11.41
CA GLN A 33 9.96 2.03 11.52
C GLN A 33 10.54 0.78 12.21
N THR A 34 10.00 0.40 13.37
CA THR A 34 10.49 -0.78 14.12
C THR A 34 10.43 -2.06 13.27
N LEU A 35 9.29 -2.32 12.61
CA LEU A 35 9.11 -3.51 11.77
C LEU A 35 10.01 -3.48 10.53
N ALA A 36 10.19 -2.30 9.92
CA ALA A 36 11.05 -2.13 8.75
C ALA A 36 12.52 -2.37 9.11
N GLU A 37 12.99 -1.87 10.26
CA GLU A 37 14.34 -2.11 10.76
C GLU A 37 14.62 -3.60 10.97
N GLU A 38 13.70 -4.33 11.60
CA GLU A 38 13.81 -5.78 11.80
C GLU A 38 13.90 -6.56 10.47
N CYS A 39 13.28 -6.04 9.42
CA CYS A 39 13.29 -6.65 8.10
C CYS A 39 14.44 -6.17 7.20
N GLY A 40 15.26 -5.21 7.65
CA GLY A 40 16.29 -4.56 6.83
C GLY A 40 15.70 -3.75 5.65
N LEU A 41 14.48 -3.22 5.82
CA LEU A 41 13.76 -2.43 4.83
C LEU A 41 13.91 -0.92 5.08
N PRO A 42 13.63 -0.07 4.08
CA PRO A 42 13.55 1.37 4.29
C PRO A 42 12.53 1.73 5.37
N THR A 43 12.93 2.59 6.30
CA THR A 43 12.17 2.87 7.54
C THR A 43 11.27 4.10 7.43
N ASP A 44 11.45 4.93 6.40
CA ASP A 44 10.61 6.09 6.14
C ASP A 44 9.27 5.67 5.52
N VAL A 45 8.24 5.64 6.36
CA VAL A 45 6.88 5.26 5.97
C VAL A 45 6.31 6.17 4.86
N ALA A 46 6.67 7.44 4.81
CA ALA A 46 6.18 8.37 3.80
C ALA A 46 6.85 8.12 2.45
N ALA A 47 8.15 7.87 2.46
CA ALA A 47 8.89 7.50 1.25
C ALA A 47 8.42 6.14 0.69
N VAL A 48 8.25 5.13 1.55
CA VAL A 48 7.73 3.83 1.13
C VAL A 48 6.30 3.94 0.62
N PHE A 49 5.44 4.71 1.29
CA PHE A 49 4.08 4.96 0.83
C PHE A 49 4.03 5.60 -0.56
N ALA A 50 4.92 6.54 -0.86
CA ALA A 50 4.98 7.15 -2.18
C ALA A 50 5.21 6.11 -3.29
N GLY A 51 6.12 5.15 -3.07
CA GLY A 51 6.36 4.06 -4.02
C GLY A 51 5.18 3.09 -4.15
N VAL A 52 4.50 2.75 -3.05
CA VAL A 52 3.29 1.89 -3.10
C VAL A 52 2.14 2.59 -3.83
N ARG A 53 1.98 3.91 -3.66
CA ARG A 53 0.97 4.68 -4.39
C ARG A 53 1.27 4.70 -5.89
N GLU A 54 2.52 4.92 -6.27
CA GLU A 54 2.96 4.90 -7.67
C GLU A 54 2.73 3.51 -8.30
N ASP A 55 3.08 2.43 -7.61
CA ASP A 55 2.81 1.06 -8.09
C ASP A 55 1.31 0.82 -8.33
N LEU A 56 0.42 1.29 -7.44
CA LEU A 56 -1.02 1.17 -7.67
C LEU A 56 -1.44 1.95 -8.93
N GLU A 57 -0.97 3.18 -9.11
CA GLU A 57 -1.27 4.01 -10.28
C GLU A 57 -0.84 3.30 -11.58
N GLU A 58 0.37 2.73 -11.59
CA GLU A 58 0.87 1.95 -12.73
C GLU A 58 0.04 0.70 -13.00
N VAL A 59 -0.38 -0.01 -11.96
CA VAL A 59 -1.20 -1.22 -12.09
C VAL A 59 -2.61 -0.91 -12.61
N LEU A 60 -3.19 0.22 -12.21
CA LEU A 60 -4.51 0.66 -12.67
C LEU A 60 -4.49 1.22 -14.10
N ALA A 61 -3.35 1.73 -14.57
CA ALA A 61 -3.19 2.28 -15.92
C ALA A 61 -3.00 1.21 -17.01
N ARG A 62 -2.85 -0.07 -16.64
CA ARG A 62 -2.62 -1.20 -17.55
C ARG A 62 -3.90 -1.97 -17.86
#